data_AF-A0A920DSL0-F1
#
_entry.id   AF-A0A920DSL0-F1
#
_cell.length_a   1.000
_cell.length_b   1.000
_cell.length_c   1.000
_cell.angle_alpha   90.00
_cell.angle_beta   90.00
_cell.angle_gamma   90.00
#
_symmetry.space_group_name_H-M   'P 1'
#
loop_
_entity.id
_entity.type
_entity.pdbx_description
1 polymer ?
#
loop_
_entity_poly.entity_id
_entity_poly.type
_entity_poly.pdbx_seq_one_letter_code
_entity_poly.pdbx_strand_id
1 'polypeptide(L)'
;MSSIEGIPTNVPFGQYGGNNDADNSGVITYVSIRHGGTEIGAGNEINGFTLGGVGSGTTINNVEVIANADDGIEFFGGTVSIQNAMVAGVGDDSYDYDEGWRGQLNSNWVAVASSDDGDRGGEHDGGTDPGDSSTICNTNYYLRYFCW
;
A
#
# COMPACT_ATOMS: atom_id res chain seq x y z
N MET A 1 10.01 -6.20 14.72
CA MET A 1 9.13 -7.04 13.90
C MET A 1 7.73 -6.59 14.22
N SER A 2 7.00 -6.12 13.21
CA SER A 2 5.58 -5.76 13.28
C SER A 2 4.76 -6.83 12.55
N SER A 3 3.44 -6.69 12.52
CA SER A 3 2.52 -7.58 11.78
C SER A 3 1.66 -6.76 10.84
N ILE A 4 1.46 -7.25 9.63
CA ILE A 4 0.50 -6.69 8.66
C ILE A 4 -0.89 -6.69 9.30
N GLU A 5 -1.61 -5.58 9.13
CA GLU A 5 -3.00 -5.49 9.59
C GLU A 5 -3.83 -6.64 9.01
N GLY A 6 -4.84 -7.06 9.78
CA GLY A 6 -5.79 -8.04 9.32
C GLY A 6 -5.31 -9.49 9.34
N ILE A 7 -4.00 -9.72 9.33
CA ILE A 7 -3.41 -11.06 9.45
C ILE A 7 -3.16 -11.39 10.93
N PRO A 8 -3.61 -12.56 11.43
CA PRO A 8 -3.32 -12.95 12.80
C PRO A 8 -1.81 -12.95 13.09
N THR A 9 -1.40 -12.28 14.19
CA THR A 9 0.02 -12.05 14.54
C THR A 9 0.85 -13.32 14.75
N ASN A 10 0.18 -14.46 14.95
CA ASN A 10 0.79 -15.78 15.06
C ASN A 10 1.06 -16.45 13.70
N VAL A 11 0.69 -15.83 12.59
CA VAL A 11 0.99 -16.29 11.22
C VAL A 11 2.34 -15.69 10.80
N PRO A 12 3.40 -16.50 10.66
CA PRO A 12 4.74 -15.96 10.39
C PRO A 12 4.86 -15.20 9.07
N PHE A 13 3.97 -15.49 8.10
CA PHE A 13 3.97 -14.84 6.78
C PHE A 13 3.41 -13.41 6.80
N GLY A 14 2.70 -13.02 7.85
CA GLY A 14 2.24 -11.64 8.06
C GLY A 14 3.23 -10.80 8.89
N GLN A 15 4.36 -11.37 9.31
CA GLN A 15 5.36 -10.63 10.09
C GLN A 15 6.36 -9.94 9.16
N TYR A 16 6.67 -8.69 9.47
CA TYR A 16 7.60 -7.90 8.68
C TYR A 16 8.45 -6.97 9.54
N GLY A 17 9.37 -6.26 8.90
CA GLY A 17 10.20 -5.22 9.49
C GLY A 17 11.69 -5.46 9.27
N GLY A 18 12.50 -4.72 10.03
CA GLY A 18 13.94 -4.65 9.83
C GLY A 18 14.43 -3.26 10.21
N ASN A 19 15.72 -3.02 10.08
CA ASN A 19 16.33 -1.72 10.38
C ASN A 19 17.24 -1.20 9.25
N ASN A 20 17.17 -1.84 8.08
CA ASN A 20 17.97 -1.46 6.93
C ASN A 20 17.08 -0.78 5.88
N ASP A 21 17.06 0.56 5.89
CA ASP A 21 16.37 1.35 4.87
C ASP A 21 16.89 1.10 3.45
N ALA A 22 18.10 0.56 3.28
CA ALA A 22 18.67 0.21 1.99
C ALA A 22 18.47 -1.27 1.63
N ASP A 23 17.58 -2.00 2.32
CA ASP A 23 17.26 -3.38 1.96
C ASP A 23 16.79 -3.51 0.51
N ASN A 24 17.12 -4.64 -0.10
CA ASN A 24 16.69 -4.99 -1.44
C ASN A 24 15.87 -6.28 -1.38
N SER A 25 14.55 -6.12 -1.44
CA SER A 25 13.58 -7.21 -1.46
C SER A 25 13.30 -7.72 -2.89
N GLY A 26 14.03 -7.23 -3.90
CA GLY A 26 14.00 -7.72 -5.28
C GLY A 26 13.52 -6.69 -6.31
N VAL A 27 12.93 -7.23 -7.39
CA VAL A 27 12.46 -6.44 -8.54
C VAL A 27 11.06 -6.90 -8.93
N ILE A 28 10.12 -5.97 -8.95
CA ILE A 28 8.74 -6.17 -9.41
C ILE A 28 8.51 -5.16 -10.54
N THR A 29 8.40 -5.66 -11.77
CA THR A 29 8.12 -4.79 -12.93
C THR A 29 7.11 -5.39 -13.89
N TYR A 30 6.19 -4.56 -14.39
CA TYR A 30 5.12 -4.98 -15.31
C TYR A 30 4.23 -6.07 -14.71
N VAL A 31 3.75 -5.83 -13.49
CA VAL A 31 2.89 -6.77 -12.76
C VAL A 31 1.49 -6.19 -12.65
N SER A 32 0.50 -7.05 -12.88
CA SER A 32 -0.91 -6.74 -12.74
C SER A 32 -1.52 -7.65 -11.69
N ILE A 33 -2.02 -7.05 -10.62
CA ILE A 33 -2.70 -7.73 -9.52
C ILE A 33 -4.19 -7.38 -9.67
N ARG A 34 -5.05 -8.38 -9.78
CA ARG A 34 -6.46 -8.14 -10.11
C ARG A 34 -7.39 -9.07 -9.35
N HIS A 35 -8.56 -8.55 -8.99
CA HIS A 35 -9.61 -9.34 -8.33
C HIS A 35 -9.09 -10.04 -7.07
N GLY A 36 -8.22 -9.33 -6.35
CA GLY A 36 -7.68 -9.74 -5.06
C GLY A 36 -8.62 -9.35 -3.93
N GLY A 37 -8.18 -9.63 -2.70
CA GLY A 37 -8.94 -9.33 -1.51
C GLY A 37 -10.01 -10.38 -1.22
N THR A 38 -10.18 -10.67 0.06
CA THR A 38 -11.30 -11.44 0.59
C THR A 38 -11.49 -11.04 2.03
N GLU A 39 -12.73 -10.95 2.48
CA GLU A 39 -13.05 -10.77 3.89
C GLU A 39 -12.51 -11.99 4.67
N ILE A 40 -11.55 -11.74 5.56
CA ILE A 40 -10.93 -12.72 6.45
C ILE A 40 -11.35 -12.54 7.92
N GLY A 41 -12.06 -11.46 8.22
CA GLY A 41 -12.76 -11.18 9.47
C GLY A 41 -13.80 -10.08 9.23
N ALA A 42 -14.68 -9.82 10.19
CA ALA A 42 -15.72 -8.80 10.01
C ALA A 42 -15.08 -7.41 9.83
N GLY A 43 -15.19 -6.86 8.62
CA GLY A 43 -14.55 -5.59 8.23
C GLY A 43 -13.03 -5.66 8.23
N ASN A 44 -12.49 -6.77 7.72
CA ASN A 44 -11.06 -7.01 7.59
C ASN A 44 -10.84 -7.86 6.34
N GLU A 45 -10.38 -7.22 5.28
CA GLU A 45 -10.17 -7.79 3.97
C GLU A 45 -8.66 -8.01 3.71
N ILE A 46 -8.25 -8.27 2.47
CA ILE A 46 -6.83 -8.44 2.14
C ILE A 46 -6.46 -7.38 1.10
N ASN A 47 -5.40 -6.64 1.38
CA ASN A 47 -4.89 -5.60 0.50
C ASN A 47 -4.29 -6.16 -0.80
N GLY A 48 -4.41 -5.40 -1.88
CA GLY A 48 -4.04 -5.86 -3.21
C GLY A 48 -2.53 -6.02 -3.36
N PHE A 49 -1.78 -5.00 -2.95
CA PHE A 49 -0.33 -5.04 -2.90
C PHE A 49 0.23 -4.47 -1.60
N THR A 50 0.41 -5.36 -0.63
CA THR A 50 0.98 -5.04 0.67
C THR A 50 2.51 -4.96 0.65
N LEU A 51 3.06 -3.88 1.20
CA LEU A 51 4.50 -3.62 1.30
C LEU A 51 4.93 -3.36 2.74
N GLY A 52 5.25 -4.44 3.46
CA GLY A 52 5.73 -4.36 4.85
C GLY A 52 7.24 -4.09 4.95
N GLY A 53 7.63 -2.86 5.31
CA GLY A 53 9.01 -2.50 5.67
C GLY A 53 10.02 -2.59 4.51
N VAL A 54 9.56 -2.51 3.26
CA VAL A 54 10.39 -2.73 2.07
C VAL A 54 11.40 -1.59 1.88
N GLY A 55 12.67 -1.94 1.65
CA GLY A 55 13.78 -1.00 1.55
C GLY A 55 13.93 -0.33 0.17
N SER A 56 14.61 0.82 0.17
CA SER A 56 14.92 1.64 -1.01
C SER A 56 15.83 0.99 -2.05
N GLY A 57 16.48 -0.14 -1.72
CA GLY A 57 17.23 -0.96 -2.67
C GLY A 57 16.34 -1.80 -3.60
N THR A 58 15.04 -1.89 -3.30
CA THR A 58 14.04 -2.63 -4.07
C THR A 58 13.57 -1.83 -5.28
N THR A 59 13.38 -2.48 -6.42
CA THR A 59 12.81 -1.84 -7.62
C THR A 59 11.36 -2.26 -7.82
N ILE A 60 10.43 -1.30 -7.78
CA ILE A 60 9.03 -1.51 -8.12
C ILE A 60 8.63 -0.51 -9.19
N ASN A 61 8.27 -1.00 -10.39
CA ASN A 61 7.94 -0.13 -11.51
C ASN A 61 6.90 -0.72 -12.46
N ASN A 62 5.95 0.08 -12.95
CA ASN A 62 4.87 -0.36 -13.84
C ASN A 62 4.04 -1.47 -13.19
N VAL A 63 3.36 -1.13 -12.09
CA VAL A 63 2.47 -2.05 -11.37
C VAL A 63 1.05 -1.52 -11.41
N GLU A 64 0.09 -2.43 -11.47
CA GLU A 64 -1.32 -2.08 -11.35
C GLU A 64 -2.07 -3.01 -10.40
N VAL A 65 -3.02 -2.44 -9.68
CA VAL A 65 -3.99 -3.15 -8.83
C VAL A 65 -5.40 -2.80 -9.30
N ILE A 66 -6.21 -3.81 -9.61
CA ILE A 66 -7.56 -3.61 -10.14
C ILE A 66 -8.57 -4.47 -9.39
N ALA A 67 -9.68 -3.88 -8.96
CA ALA A 67 -10.80 -4.60 -8.35
C ALA A 67 -10.37 -5.44 -7.14
N ASN A 68 -9.55 -4.86 -6.25
CA ASN A 68 -9.26 -5.46 -4.95
C ASN A 68 -10.44 -5.18 -3.99
N ALA A 69 -10.76 -6.13 -3.12
CA ALA A 69 -11.85 -5.97 -2.15
C ALA A 69 -11.54 -4.94 -1.05
N ASP A 70 -10.26 -4.73 -0.79
CA ASP A 70 -9.71 -3.81 0.21
C ASP A 70 -8.83 -2.77 -0.50
N ASP A 71 -7.81 -2.23 0.18
CA ASP A 71 -6.87 -1.29 -0.42
C ASP A 71 -6.17 -1.79 -1.69
N GLY A 72 -5.81 -0.85 -2.55
CA GLY A 72 -5.02 -1.10 -3.73
C GLY A 72 -3.57 -1.42 -3.42
N ILE A 73 -2.81 -0.41 -3.02
CA ILE A 73 -1.42 -0.54 -2.61
C ILE A 73 -1.28 0.07 -1.24
N GLU A 74 -0.75 -0.71 -0.31
CA GLU A 74 -0.66 -0.31 1.08
C GLU A 74 0.76 -0.53 1.59
N PHE A 75 1.28 0.48 2.27
CA PHE A 75 2.64 0.51 2.77
C PHE A 75 2.61 0.48 4.30
N PHE A 76 3.21 -0.55 4.89
CA PHE A 76 3.47 -0.55 6.32
C PHE A 76 4.93 -0.23 6.58
N GLY A 77 5.23 1.06 6.75
CA GLY A 77 6.59 1.56 6.93
C GLY A 77 7.51 1.32 5.73
N GLY A 78 8.83 1.38 5.95
CA GLY A 78 9.83 1.18 4.90
C GLY A 78 10.17 2.43 4.09
N THR A 79 10.94 2.26 3.00
CA THR A 79 11.51 3.34 2.19
C THR A 79 11.48 3.08 0.68
N VAL A 80 10.89 1.97 0.24
CA VAL A 80 10.73 1.67 -1.18
C VAL A 80 9.93 2.78 -1.87
N SER A 81 10.26 3.04 -3.14
CA SER A 81 9.50 3.96 -3.98
C SER A 81 8.98 3.21 -5.21
N ILE A 82 7.78 3.53 -5.65
CA ILE A 82 7.16 2.93 -6.84
C ILE A 82 7.14 3.95 -7.98
N GLN A 83 7.55 3.53 -9.17
CA GLN A 83 7.40 4.33 -10.39
C GLN A 83 6.27 3.73 -11.25
N ASN A 84 5.39 4.57 -11.78
CA ASN A 84 4.26 4.17 -12.63
C ASN A 84 3.35 3.14 -11.93
N ALA A 85 2.53 3.62 -10.98
CA ALA A 85 1.53 2.81 -10.31
C ALA A 85 0.12 3.20 -10.79
N MET A 86 -0.76 2.21 -10.95
CA MET A 86 -2.18 2.43 -11.22
C MET A 86 -3.03 1.60 -10.27
N VAL A 87 -4.01 2.22 -9.65
CA VAL A 87 -5.01 1.54 -8.85
C VAL A 87 -6.39 1.86 -9.39
N ALA A 88 -7.25 0.86 -9.56
CA ALA A 88 -8.57 1.07 -10.14
C ALA A 88 -9.66 0.18 -9.52
N GLY A 89 -10.77 0.82 -9.13
CA GLY A 89 -11.99 0.15 -8.66
C GLY A 89 -11.77 -0.75 -7.44
N VAL A 90 -10.95 -0.31 -6.49
CA VAL A 90 -10.72 -1.01 -5.21
C VAL A 90 -11.81 -0.67 -4.20
N GLY A 91 -11.99 -1.51 -3.18
CA GLY A 91 -13.10 -1.43 -2.22
C GLY A 91 -12.90 -0.43 -1.08
N ASP A 92 -11.65 -0.10 -0.75
CA ASP A 92 -11.32 0.93 0.24
C ASP A 92 -10.36 1.98 -0.35
N ASP A 93 -9.10 2.06 0.08
CA ASP A 93 -8.20 3.12 -0.33
C ASP A 93 -7.31 2.75 -1.52
N SER A 94 -7.15 3.71 -2.45
CA SER A 94 -6.33 3.45 -3.63
C SER A 94 -4.85 3.26 -3.25
N TYR A 95 -4.35 4.11 -2.37
CA TYR A 95 -2.98 4.05 -1.90
C TYR A 95 -2.93 4.44 -0.43
N ASP A 96 -2.70 3.47 0.44
CA ASP A 96 -2.65 3.71 1.88
C ASP A 96 -1.20 3.68 2.40
N TYR A 97 -0.83 4.67 3.21
CA TYR A 97 0.50 4.79 3.80
C TYR A 97 0.41 4.82 5.29
N ASP A 98 0.97 3.78 5.85
CA ASP A 98 0.83 3.48 7.24
C ASP A 98 2.21 3.24 7.87
N GLU A 99 2.26 3.25 9.20
CA GLU A 99 3.48 3.02 10.00
C GLU A 99 4.71 3.85 9.57
N GLY A 100 4.48 5.05 9.04
CA GLY A 100 5.54 6.02 8.70
C GLY A 100 6.41 5.60 7.51
N TRP A 101 5.81 5.10 6.43
CA TRP A 101 6.50 4.91 5.15
C TRP A 101 7.20 6.21 4.66
N ARG A 102 8.43 6.06 4.13
CA ARG A 102 9.34 7.18 3.78
C ARG A 102 9.89 7.09 2.35
N GLY A 103 9.14 6.53 1.40
CA GLY A 103 9.56 6.50 0.00
C GLY A 103 9.67 7.91 -0.60
N GLN A 104 10.78 8.22 -1.30
CA GLN A 104 11.07 9.58 -1.78
C GLN A 104 11.00 9.77 -3.30
N LEU A 105 11.04 8.69 -4.09
CA LEU A 105 11.20 8.74 -5.54
C LEU A 105 9.98 8.21 -6.30
N ASN A 106 8.79 8.43 -5.72
CA ASN A 106 7.52 8.00 -6.32
C ASN A 106 7.17 8.89 -7.54
N SER A 107 6.67 8.28 -8.61
CA SER A 107 6.27 9.05 -9.81
C SER A 107 5.17 8.35 -10.60
N ASN A 108 4.30 9.15 -11.24
CA ASN A 108 3.22 8.70 -12.12
C ASN A 108 2.24 7.73 -11.46
N TRP A 109 1.67 8.13 -10.32
CA TRP A 109 0.63 7.35 -9.66
C TRP A 109 -0.76 7.80 -10.11
N VAL A 110 -1.61 6.83 -10.44
CA VAL A 110 -2.98 7.05 -10.92
C VAL A 110 -3.93 6.25 -10.05
N ALA A 111 -5.01 6.89 -9.61
CA ALA A 111 -6.15 6.25 -8.96
C ALA A 111 -7.40 6.46 -9.81
N VAL A 112 -8.14 5.39 -10.06
CA VAL A 112 -9.42 5.40 -10.75
C VAL A 112 -10.47 4.79 -9.82
N ALA A 113 -11.21 5.63 -9.12
CA ALA A 113 -12.22 5.16 -8.18
C ALA A 113 -13.50 4.71 -8.91
N SER A 114 -14.20 3.75 -8.29
CA SER A 114 -15.57 3.41 -8.67
C SER A 114 -16.52 4.52 -8.17
N SER A 115 -17.67 4.68 -8.82
CA SER A 115 -18.74 5.56 -8.29
C SER A 115 -19.48 4.92 -7.12
N ASP A 116 -19.40 3.60 -7.01
CA ASP A 116 -20.26 2.78 -6.16
C ASP A 116 -19.48 2.08 -5.03
N ASP A 117 -18.15 2.21 -5.01
CA ASP A 117 -17.23 1.48 -4.13
C ASP A 117 -15.90 2.25 -3.94
N GLY A 118 -15.14 1.96 -2.88
CA GLY A 118 -13.92 2.68 -2.49
C GLY A 118 -14.14 3.85 -1.52
N ASP A 119 -13.08 4.31 -0.85
CA ASP A 119 -13.09 5.47 0.07
C ASP A 119 -12.23 6.63 -0.47
N ARG A 120 -10.90 6.57 -0.34
CA ARG A 120 -9.97 7.68 -0.61
C ARG A 120 -9.01 7.36 -1.75
N GLY A 121 -8.56 8.43 -2.41
CA GLY A 121 -7.45 8.36 -3.36
C GLY A 121 -6.09 8.09 -2.71
N GLY A 122 -5.98 8.36 -1.41
CA GLY A 122 -4.94 7.82 -0.56
C GLY A 122 -5.08 8.28 0.88
N GLU A 123 -4.79 7.39 1.81
CA GLU A 123 -4.79 7.58 3.26
C GLU A 123 -3.35 7.65 3.79
N HIS A 124 -3.14 8.55 4.75
CA HIS A 124 -1.82 8.93 5.29
C HIS A 124 -1.91 8.97 6.81
N ASP A 125 -2.30 7.86 7.41
CA ASP A 125 -2.17 7.67 8.84
C ASP A 125 -0.72 7.29 9.20
N GLY A 126 -0.46 7.16 10.49
CA GLY A 126 0.91 7.21 11.02
C GLY A 126 1.20 6.15 12.07
N GLY A 127 0.26 5.26 12.35
CA GLY A 127 0.33 4.39 13.51
C GLY A 127 -0.55 3.17 13.37
N THR A 128 -0.18 2.12 14.09
CA THR A 128 -0.81 0.78 14.07
C THR A 128 -2.24 0.73 14.64
N ASP A 129 -2.83 1.89 14.97
CA ASP A 129 -4.15 2.03 15.58
C ASP A 129 -4.85 3.26 14.96
N PRO A 130 -6.11 3.15 14.51
CA PRO A 130 -6.85 4.27 13.92
C PRO A 130 -6.88 5.48 14.86
N GLY A 131 -6.14 6.52 14.51
CA GLY A 131 -6.09 7.79 15.24
C GLY A 131 -4.93 7.99 16.23
N ASP A 132 -3.96 7.07 16.36
CA ASP A 132 -2.78 7.29 17.20
C ASP A 132 -1.57 7.86 16.43
N SER A 133 -1.55 9.19 16.36
CA SER A 133 -0.37 10.06 16.35
C SER A 133 0.46 10.29 15.06
N SER A 134 0.77 11.58 14.88
CA SER A 134 1.69 12.24 13.94
C SER A 134 1.94 11.59 12.57
N THR A 135 1.22 12.07 11.56
CA THR A 135 1.61 11.94 10.15
C THR A 135 3.07 12.35 9.94
N ILE A 136 3.97 11.39 9.70
CA ILE A 136 5.33 11.64 9.21
C ILE A 136 5.42 11.21 7.74
N CYS A 137 4.55 11.77 6.90
CA CYS A 137 4.59 11.57 5.46
C CYS A 137 5.32 12.76 4.80
N ASN A 138 6.55 12.55 4.34
CA ASN A 138 7.33 13.52 3.54
C ASN A 138 7.38 13.07 2.07
N THR A 139 6.26 12.64 1.51
CA THR A 139 6.20 12.06 0.16
C THR A 139 5.89 13.15 -0.86
N ASN A 140 6.75 13.32 -1.87
CA ASN A 140 6.51 14.21 -3.01
C ASN A 140 6.07 13.36 -4.21
N TYR A 141 4.78 13.30 -4.50
CA TYR A 141 4.24 12.63 -5.69
C TYR A 141 3.03 13.37 -6.24
N TYR A 142 2.77 13.19 -7.53
CA TYR A 142 1.60 13.72 -8.20
C TYR A 142 0.62 12.56 -8.44
N LEU A 143 -0.41 12.49 -7.59
CA LEU A 143 -1.54 11.59 -7.78
C LEU A 143 -2.53 12.21 -8.76
N ARG A 144 -2.87 11.50 -9.83
CA ARG A 144 -4.05 11.82 -10.64
C ARG A 144 -5.21 10.95 -10.22
N TYR A 145 -6.23 11.58 -9.64
CA TYR A 145 -7.48 10.95 -9.24
C TYR A 145 -8.54 11.15 -10.32
N PHE A 146 -9.13 10.06 -10.79
CA PHE A 146 -10.25 10.09 -11.73
C PHE A 146 -11.46 9.37 -11.11
N CYS A 147 -12.61 10.01 -11.19
CA CYS A 147 -13.92 9.44 -10.87
C CYS A 147 -14.71 9.45 -12.19
N TRP A 148 -15.35 8.33 -12.53
CA TRP A 148 -16.14 8.17 -13.76
C TRP A 148 -17.63 8.17 -13.46
#